data_AF-A0A2E7LTG2-F1
#
_entry.id   AF-A0A2E7LTG2-F1
#
_cell.length_a   1.000
_cell.length_b   1.000
_cell.length_c   1.000
_cell.angle_alpha   90.00
_cell.angle_beta   90.00
_cell.angle_gamma   90.00
#
_symmetry.space_group_name_H-M   'P 1'
#
loop_
_entity.id
_entity.type
_entity.pdbx_description
1 polymer ?
#
loop_
_entity_poly.entity_id
_entity_poly.type
_entity_poly.pdbx_seq_one_letter_code
_entity_poly.pdbx_strand_id
1 'polypeptide(L)'
;MAKFISMEVVGNANDYENGQQLLNVDQITGVQQSADQTVEVFLAGGTPGDKVTITLSTSTSGAVNPVMTANLGANAINRALTANPGGVKATVNWGVDDNGAQMYVNNVTFA
;
A
#
# COMPACT_ATOMS: atom_id res chain seq x y z
N MET A 1 7.55 -16.88 -0.88
CA MET A 1 6.90 -15.59 -1.19
C MET A 1 7.96 -14.63 -1.72
N ALA A 2 7.58 -13.49 -2.28
CA ALA A 2 8.57 -12.48 -2.65
C ALA A 2 9.26 -11.90 -1.39
N LYS A 3 10.53 -11.50 -1.48
CA LYS A 3 11.22 -10.89 -0.34
C LYS A 3 10.69 -9.48 -0.02
N PHE A 4 10.32 -8.74 -1.05
CA PHE A 4 9.76 -7.40 -0.92
C PHE A 4 8.43 -7.28 -1.66
N ILE A 5 7.52 -6.46 -1.13
CA ILE A 5 6.47 -5.84 -1.94
C ILE A 5 6.92 -4.43 -2.35
N SER A 6 6.59 -4.04 -3.57
CA SER A 6 6.89 -2.70 -4.09
C SER A 6 5.62 -1.91 -4.38
N MET A 7 5.61 -0.66 -3.96
CA MET A 7 4.52 0.29 -4.15
C MET A 7 5.05 1.49 -4.93
N GLU A 8 4.39 1.85 -6.02
CA GLU A 8 4.71 3.05 -6.77
C GLU A 8 3.96 4.23 -6.17
N VAL A 9 4.69 5.18 -5.59
CA VAL A 9 4.16 6.42 -5.03
C VAL A 9 4.17 7.50 -6.10
N VAL A 10 3.04 8.16 -6.33
CA VAL A 10 2.88 9.20 -7.34
C VAL A 10 2.21 10.44 -6.77
N GLY A 11 2.69 11.61 -7.19
CA GLY A 11 2.12 12.91 -6.82
C GLY A 11 2.04 13.14 -5.32
N ASN A 12 3.02 12.64 -4.57
CA ASN A 12 3.29 13.09 -3.20
C ASN A 12 3.72 14.57 -3.23
N ALA A 13 3.39 15.31 -2.19
CA ALA A 13 3.85 16.68 -1.98
C ALA A 13 5.39 16.78 -1.87
N ASN A 14 6.03 15.73 -1.35
CA ASN A 14 7.48 15.60 -1.31
C ASN A 14 7.95 14.77 -2.52
N ASP A 15 8.48 15.43 -3.55
CA ASP A 15 8.86 14.74 -4.79
C ASP A 15 9.91 13.64 -4.62
N TYR A 16 10.73 13.71 -3.56
CA TYR A 16 11.73 12.69 -3.24
C TYR A 16 11.12 11.41 -2.64
N GLU A 17 9.86 11.44 -2.22
CA GLU A 17 9.12 10.27 -1.74
C GLU A 17 8.36 9.55 -2.87
N ASN A 18 8.25 10.19 -4.04
CA ASN A 18 7.70 9.57 -5.25
C ASN A 18 8.63 8.45 -5.77
N GLY A 19 8.04 7.46 -6.45
CA GLY A 19 8.74 6.30 -7.00
C GLY A 19 8.51 5.01 -6.20
N GLN A 20 9.39 4.03 -6.39
CA GLN A 20 9.23 2.71 -5.78
C GLN A 20 9.64 2.68 -4.32
N GLN A 21 8.66 2.52 -3.44
CA GLN A 21 8.86 2.20 -2.03
C GLN A 21 8.81 0.68 -1.84
N LEU A 22 9.78 0.13 -1.11
CA LEU A 22 9.90 -1.30 -0.86
C LEU A 22 9.57 -1.62 0.61
N LEU A 23 8.78 -2.65 0.83
CA LEU A 23 8.50 -3.18 2.15
C LEU A 23 8.91 -4.64 2.25
N ASN A 24 9.66 -4.98 3.29
CA ASN A 24 10.11 -6.34 3.54
C ASN A 24 8.95 -7.21 4.03
N VAL A 25 8.68 -8.31 3.32
CA VAL A 25 7.56 -9.21 3.61
C VAL A 25 7.74 -9.94 4.94
N ASP A 26 8.98 -10.24 5.33
CA ASP A 26 9.27 -10.97 6.56
C ASP A 26 8.94 -10.16 7.82
N GLN A 27 8.80 -8.84 7.70
CA GLN A 27 8.44 -7.96 8.81
C GLN A 27 6.93 -7.75 8.94
N ILE A 28 6.13 -8.14 7.96
CA ILE A 28 4.69 -7.85 7.96
C ILE A 28 3.96 -8.87 8.84
N THR A 29 3.25 -8.37 9.84
CA THR A 29 2.45 -9.18 10.78
C THR A 29 0.96 -9.08 10.53
N GLY A 30 0.51 -7.99 9.90
CA GLY A 30 -0.90 -7.76 9.59
C GLY A 30 -1.09 -6.65 8.58
N VAL A 31 -2.25 -6.67 7.93
CA VAL A 31 -2.67 -5.66 6.96
C VAL A 31 -4.13 -5.31 7.26
N GLN A 32 -4.42 -4.03 7.42
CA GLN A 32 -5.76 -3.53 7.68
C GLN A 32 -6.04 -2.30 6.82
N GLN A 33 -7.29 -2.09 6.46
CA GLN A 33 -7.76 -0.81 5.93
C GLN A 33 -8.53 -0.09 7.05
N SER A 34 -8.07 1.10 7.43
CA SER A 34 -8.65 1.88 8.54
C SER A 34 -9.58 3.01 8.06
N ALA A 35 -9.46 3.39 6.79
CA ALA A 35 -10.37 4.29 6.09
C ALA A 35 -10.32 3.98 4.58
N ASP A 36 -11.23 4.56 3.79
CA ASP A 36 -11.27 4.34 2.33
C ASP A 36 -9.91 4.65 1.68
N GLN A 37 -9.25 5.73 2.10
CA GLN A 37 -7.93 6.12 1.60
C GLN A 37 -6.74 5.54 2.40
N THR A 38 -6.95 4.83 3.50
CA THR A 38 -5.86 4.50 4.43
C THR A 38 -5.72 2.99 4.64
N VAL A 39 -4.56 2.47 4.22
CA VAL A 39 -4.14 1.09 4.48
C VAL A 39 -2.98 1.10 5.47
N GLU A 40 -3.08 0.30 6.51
CA GLU A 40 -2.07 0.12 7.54
C GLU A 40 -1.46 -1.28 7.41
N VAL A 41 -0.13 -1.33 7.30
CA VAL A 41 0.64 -2.57 7.33
C VAL A 41 1.39 -2.61 8.64
N PHE A 42 1.02 -3.53 9.52
CA PHE A 42 1.65 -3.70 10.82
C PHE A 42 2.95 -4.50 10.67
N LEU A 43 4.00 -4.01 11.33
CA LEU A 43 5.33 -4.61 11.27
C LEU A 43 5.71 -5.28 12.59
N ALA A 44 6.70 -6.18 12.53
CA ALA A 44 7.15 -7.03 13.64
C ALA A 44 8.21 -6.40 14.56
N GLY A 45 8.54 -5.11 14.40
CA GLY A 45 9.61 -4.41 15.11
C GLY A 45 9.35 -4.15 16.59
N GLY A 46 8.18 -4.51 17.12
CA GLY A 46 7.99 -4.77 18.55
C GLY A 46 7.53 -3.58 19.40
N THR A 47 7.10 -2.47 18.79
CA THR A 47 6.48 -1.32 19.49
C THR A 47 5.08 -1.03 18.98
N PRO A 48 4.14 -0.60 19.85
CA PRO A 48 2.86 -0.05 19.40
C PRO A 48 3.11 1.14 18.47
N GLY A 49 2.65 1.04 17.22
CA GLY A 49 2.88 2.06 16.21
C GLY A 49 3.87 1.70 15.11
N ASP A 50 4.58 0.56 15.22
CA ASP A 50 5.45 0.05 14.14
C ASP A 50 4.59 -0.40 12.96
N LYS A 51 4.33 0.54 12.06
CA LYS A 51 3.42 0.36 10.93
C LYS A 51 3.83 1.23 9.76
N VAL A 52 3.54 0.72 8.58
CA VAL A 52 3.54 1.50 7.35
C VAL A 52 2.12 1.96 7.08
N THR A 53 1.92 3.28 6.99
CA THR A 53 0.64 3.87 6.59
C THR A 53 0.72 4.26 5.13
N ILE A 54 -0.21 3.74 4.34
CA ILE A 54 -0.30 3.97 2.89
C ILE A 54 -1.56 4.79 2.62
N THR A 55 -1.39 5.91 1.94
CA THR A 55 -2.49 6.79 1.53
C THR A 55 -2.80 6.57 0.06
N LEU A 56 -4.06 6.22 -0.23
CA LEU A 56 -4.59 5.95 -1.55
C LEU A 56 -5.45 7.10 -2.07
N SER A 57 -5.48 7.24 -3.40
CA SER A 57 -6.28 8.24 -4.11
C SER A 57 -6.77 7.68 -5.44
N THR A 58 -7.84 8.24 -5.99
CA THR A 58 -8.26 8.00 -7.38
C THR A 58 -7.69 9.02 -8.36
N SER A 59 -6.92 10.00 -7.86
CA SER A 59 -6.14 10.93 -8.67
C SER A 59 -4.66 10.83 -8.34
N THR A 60 -3.81 10.98 -9.36
CA THR A 60 -2.35 11.03 -9.16
C THR A 60 -1.94 12.21 -8.27
N SER A 61 -2.72 13.29 -8.24
CA SER A 61 -2.51 14.46 -7.37
C SER A 61 -2.95 14.28 -5.91
N GLY A 62 -3.59 13.16 -5.56
CA GLY A 62 -4.01 12.88 -4.17
C GLY A 62 -5.27 13.62 -3.72
N ALA A 63 -5.95 14.31 -4.64
CA ALA A 63 -7.04 15.21 -4.32
C ALA A 63 -8.39 14.51 -4.05
N VAL A 64 -8.50 13.22 -4.43
CA VAL A 64 -9.78 12.50 -4.40
C VAL A 64 -9.59 11.15 -3.70
N ASN A 65 -10.28 10.96 -2.58
CA ASN A 65 -10.29 9.68 -1.89
C ASN A 65 -11.02 8.62 -2.76
N PRO A 66 -10.55 7.37 -2.77
CA PRO A 66 -11.29 6.26 -3.36
C PRO A 66 -12.57 5.97 -2.57
N VAL A 67 -13.49 5.22 -3.17
CA VAL A 67 -14.63 4.61 -2.48
C VAL A 67 -14.38 3.12 -2.27
N MET A 68 -14.37 2.65 -1.01
CA MET A 68 -14.01 1.27 -0.68
C MET A 68 -14.92 0.62 0.38
N THR A 69 -15.86 -0.19 -0.07
CA THR A 69 -16.77 -0.96 0.80
C THR A 69 -16.24 -2.35 1.18
N ALA A 70 -15.24 -2.87 0.46
CA ALA A 70 -14.76 -4.25 0.57
C ALA A 70 -13.27 -4.38 0.95
N ASN A 71 -12.69 -3.39 1.63
CA ASN A 71 -11.26 -3.38 2.02
C ASN A 71 -10.30 -3.66 0.83
N LEU A 72 -10.60 -3.10 -0.34
CA LEU A 72 -9.88 -3.40 -1.59
C LEU A 72 -8.39 -3.10 -1.48
N GLY A 73 -8.00 -2.07 -0.73
CA GLY A 73 -6.61 -1.70 -0.50
C GLY A 73 -5.83 -2.76 0.28
N ALA A 74 -6.40 -3.26 1.39
CA ALA A 74 -5.80 -4.35 2.16
C ALA A 74 -5.72 -5.65 1.34
N ASN A 75 -6.76 -5.94 0.55
CA ASN A 75 -6.79 -7.10 -0.34
C ASN A 75 -5.70 -7.03 -1.43
N ALA A 76 -5.40 -5.84 -1.97
CA ALA A 76 -4.33 -5.65 -2.94
C ALA A 76 -2.95 -6.01 -2.35
N ILE A 77 -2.69 -5.62 -1.10
CA ILE A 77 -1.46 -5.98 -0.39
C ILE A 77 -1.41 -7.49 -0.11
N ASN A 78 -2.47 -8.07 0.44
CA ASN A 78 -2.54 -9.52 0.70
C ASN A 78 -2.29 -10.35 -0.57
N ARG A 79 -2.85 -9.92 -1.71
CA ARG A 79 -2.58 -10.53 -3.00
C ARG A 79 -1.11 -10.41 -3.39
N ALA A 80 -0.49 -9.26 -3.19
CA ALA A 80 0.93 -9.06 -3.47
C ALA A 80 1.86 -9.91 -2.58
N LEU A 81 1.50 -10.13 -1.30
CA LEU A 81 2.27 -10.96 -0.37
C LEU A 81 2.34 -12.43 -0.82
N THR A 82 1.25 -12.93 -1.40
CA THR A 82 1.19 -14.30 -1.96
C THR A 82 1.72 -14.40 -3.39
N ALA A 83 1.90 -13.26 -4.08
CA ALA A 83 2.40 -13.23 -5.44
C ALA A 83 3.90 -13.57 -5.51
N ASN A 84 4.31 -14.16 -6.63
CA ASN A 84 5.70 -14.46 -6.97
C ASN A 84 6.51 -15.21 -5.88
N PRO A 85 6.13 -16.46 -5.50
CA PRO A 85 6.90 -17.25 -4.55
C PRO A 85 8.34 -17.52 -5.04
N GLY A 86 9.34 -17.04 -4.30
CA GLY A 86 10.76 -17.21 -4.65
C GLY A 86 11.36 -16.05 -5.46
N GLY A 87 10.55 -15.05 -5.82
CA GLY A 87 11.03 -13.82 -6.45
C GLY A 87 11.64 -12.82 -5.45
N VAL A 88 12.41 -11.87 -5.96
CA VAL A 88 12.99 -10.80 -5.14
C VAL A 88 11.92 -9.77 -4.74
N LYS A 89 11.03 -9.40 -5.66
CA LYS A 89 9.97 -8.41 -5.42
C LYS A 89 8.64 -8.78 -6.07
N ALA A 90 7.54 -8.30 -5.49
CA ALA A 90 6.20 -8.34 -6.06
C ALA A 90 5.58 -6.93 -6.07
N THR A 91 5.07 -6.47 -7.21
CA THR A 91 4.43 -5.16 -7.31
C THR A 91 2.98 -5.22 -6.82
N VAL A 92 2.61 -4.27 -5.97
CA VAL A 92 1.22 -4.12 -5.51
C VAL A 92 0.39 -3.51 -6.65
N ASN A 93 -0.56 -4.29 -7.15
CA ASN A 93 -1.56 -3.82 -8.11
C ASN A 93 -2.81 -3.40 -7.35
N TRP A 94 -3.02 -2.10 -7.23
CA TRP A 94 -4.15 -1.50 -6.50
C TRP A 94 -5.49 -1.74 -7.20
N GLY A 95 -5.50 -1.71 -8.54
CA GLY A 95 -6.74 -1.89 -9.31
C GLY A 95 -7.63 -0.65 -9.25
N VAL A 96 -8.94 -0.87 -9.34
CA VAL A 96 -9.96 0.19 -9.33
C VAL A 96 -10.76 0.17 -8.02
N ASP A 97 -11.33 1.31 -7.67
CA ASP A 97 -12.27 1.46 -6.55
C ASP A 97 -13.68 0.94 -6.91
N ASP A 98 -14.63 1.02 -5.97
CA ASP A 98 -16.00 0.53 -6.19
C ASP A 98 -16.78 1.33 -7.26
N ASN A 99 -16.31 2.54 -7.59
CA ASN A 99 -16.87 3.37 -8.67
C ASN A 99 -16.13 3.17 -10.01
N GLY A 100 -15.15 2.26 -10.06
CA GLY A 100 -14.38 1.95 -11.26
C GLY A 100 -13.24 2.93 -11.56
N ALA A 101 -12.89 3.82 -10.64
CA ALA A 101 -11.76 4.74 -10.79
C ALA A 101 -10.45 4.05 -10.39
N GLN A 102 -9.39 4.25 -11.20
CA GLN A 102 -8.06 3.69 -10.92
C GLN A 102 -7.50 4.24 -9.61
N MET A 103 -6.95 3.36 -8.77
CA MET A 103 -6.34 3.74 -7.51
C MET A 103 -4.82 3.90 -7.63
N TYR A 104 -4.28 4.88 -6.91
CA TYR A 104 -2.87 5.26 -6.83
C TYR A 104 -2.43 5.39 -5.38
N VAL A 105 -1.12 5.25 -5.13
CA VAL A 105 -0.52 5.57 -3.83
C VAL A 105 0.03 6.97 -3.88
N ASN A 106 -0.37 7.81 -2.94
CA ASN A 106 0.08 9.20 -2.84
C ASN A 106 1.09 9.43 -1.74
N ASN A 107 1.08 8.57 -0.72
CA ASN A 107 2.05 8.65 0.36
C ASN A 107 2.26 7.28 0.99
N VAL A 108 3.47 7.04 1.48
CA VAL A 108 3.85 5.88 2.29
C VAL A 108 4.67 6.41 3.45
N THR A 109 4.14 6.31 4.67
CA THR A 109 4.80 6.78 5.88
C THR A 109 5.17 5.61 6.77
N PHE A 110 6.43 5.57 7.19
CA PHE A 110 6.97 4.59 8.14
C PHE A 110 6.95 5.24 9.53
N ALA A 111 6.34 4.58 10.50
CA ALA A 111 6.24 5.02 11.89
C ALA A 111 6.73 3.93 12.84
#